data_AF-A0A7Z0QHL6-F1
#
_entry.id   AF-A0A7Z0QHL6-F1
#
_cell.length_a   1.000
_cell.length_b   1.000
_cell.length_c   1.000
_cell.angle_alpha   90.00
_cell.angle_beta   90.00
_cell.angle_gamma   90.00
#
_symmetry.space_group_name_H-M   'P 1'
#
loop_
_entity.id
_entity.type
_entity.pdbx_description
1 polymer ?
#
loop_
_entity_poly.entity_id
_entity_poly.type
_entity_poly.pdbx_seq_one_letter_code
_entity_poly.pdbx_strand_id
1 'polypeptide(L)'
;MFVRKMILGSTLGIAAAAALVAAYAVIPRRADLRAFDPAEMARLETVMWRDYYDKRYAALFYHLYESTRTQFGFSPLRSLQIALGAAGAARTFQPTRSRPEADAALPALVGYYRDFASAAPVAFDAHEAARLELDWWQARREAADPRDYGLTIAREAMAFRDARGEAITEADWAGIENRLGEAYRSLKASVSR
;
A
#
# COMPACT_ATOMS: atom_id res chain seq x y z
N MET A 1 19.01 -51.03 -2.24
CA MET A 1 20.01 -49.94 -2.16
C MET A 1 19.68 -48.74 -3.06
N PHE A 2 19.11 -48.96 -4.26
CA PHE A 2 18.75 -47.91 -5.23
C PHE A 2 17.62 -46.97 -4.75
N VAL A 3 16.54 -47.52 -4.17
CA VAL A 3 15.38 -46.75 -3.66
C VAL A 3 15.77 -45.80 -2.51
N ARG A 4 16.67 -46.21 -1.62
CA ARG A 4 17.14 -45.39 -0.48
C ARG A 4 17.99 -44.20 -0.94
N LYS A 5 18.80 -44.35 -2.01
CA LYS A 5 19.55 -43.24 -2.63
C LYS A 5 18.61 -42.26 -3.36
N MET A 6 17.56 -42.77 -4.00
CA MET A 6 16.57 -41.95 -4.70
C MET A 6 15.70 -41.11 -3.74
N ILE A 7 15.24 -41.71 -2.63
CA ILE A 7 14.49 -40.98 -1.58
C ILE A 7 15.38 -39.91 -0.93
N LEU A 8 16.65 -40.22 -0.63
CA LEU A 8 17.58 -39.25 -0.04
C LEU A 8 17.89 -38.08 -0.98
N GLY A 9 18.06 -38.35 -2.28
CA GLY A 9 18.25 -37.33 -3.32
C GLY A 9 17.03 -36.41 -3.49
N SER A 10 15.83 -36.98 -3.48
CA SER A 10 14.57 -36.21 -3.54
C SER A 10 14.36 -35.35 -2.29
N THR A 11 14.66 -35.86 -1.09
CA THR A 11 14.57 -35.06 0.15
C THR A 11 15.58 -33.92 0.19
N LEU A 12 16.80 -34.15 -0.31
CA LEU A 12 17.83 -33.10 -0.39
C LEU A 12 17.42 -32.01 -1.39
N GLY A 13 16.84 -32.41 -2.53
CA GLY A 13 16.31 -31.50 -3.54
C GLY A 13 15.16 -30.62 -3.03
N ILE A 14 14.21 -31.22 -2.30
CA ILE A 14 13.11 -30.47 -1.67
C ILE A 14 13.65 -29.50 -0.60
N ALA A 15 14.58 -29.95 0.25
CA ALA A 15 15.18 -29.10 1.26
C ALA A 15 15.96 -27.92 0.65
N ALA A 16 16.72 -28.15 -0.42
CA ALA A 16 17.42 -27.10 -1.15
C ALA A 16 16.44 -26.12 -1.81
N ALA A 17 15.38 -26.61 -2.45
CA ALA A 17 14.34 -25.75 -3.03
C ALA A 17 13.63 -24.90 -1.95
N ALA A 18 13.28 -25.50 -0.82
CA ALA A 18 12.68 -24.78 0.32
C ALA A 18 13.64 -23.71 0.87
N ALA A 19 14.93 -24.02 0.98
CA ALA A 19 15.94 -23.06 1.41
C ALA A 19 16.09 -21.90 0.42
N LEU A 20 16.04 -22.15 -0.89
CA LEU A 20 16.07 -21.11 -1.93
C LEU A 20 14.82 -20.24 -1.90
N VAL A 21 13.64 -20.82 -1.69
CA VAL A 21 12.37 -20.08 -1.53
C VAL A 21 12.42 -19.22 -0.28
N ALA A 22 12.86 -19.77 0.85
CA ALA A 22 13.03 -19.02 2.09
C ALA A 22 14.04 -17.87 1.94
N ALA A 23 15.18 -18.14 1.29
CA ALA A 23 16.18 -17.13 0.98
C ALA A 23 15.58 -16.03 0.09
N TYR A 24 14.88 -16.39 -1.00
CA TYR A 24 14.23 -15.42 -1.88
C TYR A 24 13.22 -14.53 -1.14
N ALA A 25 12.46 -15.11 -0.20
CA ALA A 25 11.44 -14.42 0.58
C ALA A 25 12.04 -13.45 1.61
N VAL A 26 13.16 -13.80 2.25
CA VAL A 26 13.72 -13.07 3.39
C VAL A 26 14.85 -12.12 2.99
N ILE A 27 15.66 -12.43 1.96
CA ILE A 27 16.81 -11.61 1.57
C ILE A 27 16.36 -10.17 1.30
N PRO A 28 16.86 -9.18 2.08
CA PRO A 28 16.51 -7.78 1.90
C PRO A 28 16.83 -7.29 0.49
N ARG A 29 15.94 -6.45 -0.05
CA ARG A 29 16.14 -5.78 -1.32
C ARG A 29 16.43 -4.31 -1.09
N ARG A 30 17.11 -3.66 -2.03
CA ARG A 30 17.23 -2.20 -2.07
C ARG A 30 15.91 -1.64 -2.58
N ALA A 31 14.91 -1.59 -1.71
CA ALA A 31 13.64 -0.94 -2.01
C ALA A 31 13.84 0.57 -2.12
N ASP A 32 13.11 1.22 -3.02
CA ASP A 32 13.16 2.67 -3.25
C ASP A 32 11.75 3.19 -3.54
N LEU A 33 11.26 4.11 -2.70
CA LEU A 33 9.94 4.72 -2.86
C LEU A 33 9.82 5.59 -4.10
N ARG A 34 10.93 5.90 -4.77
CA ARG A 34 10.95 6.65 -6.04
C ARG A 34 10.93 5.74 -7.25
N ALA A 35 11.06 4.42 -7.09
CA ALA A 35 11.22 3.49 -8.21
C ALA A 35 9.95 3.29 -9.05
N PHE A 36 8.76 3.51 -8.46
CA PHE A 36 7.46 3.17 -9.04
C PHE A 36 7.25 3.64 -10.49
N ASP A 37 6.45 2.87 -11.24
CA ASP A 37 5.89 3.30 -12.51
C ASP A 37 4.61 4.12 -12.26
N PRO A 38 4.49 5.36 -12.78
CA PRO A 38 3.34 6.20 -12.50
C PRO A 38 1.99 5.63 -12.95
N ALA A 39 1.95 4.94 -14.09
CA ALA A 39 0.70 4.40 -14.62
C ALA A 39 0.25 3.18 -13.82
N GLU A 40 1.17 2.27 -13.53
CA GLU A 40 0.86 1.08 -12.76
C GLU A 40 0.53 1.40 -11.30
N MET A 41 1.21 2.37 -10.69
CA MET A 41 0.87 2.84 -9.34
C MET A 41 -0.53 3.46 -9.28
N ALA A 42 -0.92 4.24 -10.29
CA ALA A 42 -2.26 4.81 -10.39
C ALA A 42 -3.33 3.73 -10.53
N ARG A 43 -3.09 2.72 -11.38
CA ARG A 43 -3.99 1.57 -11.55
C ARG A 43 -4.16 0.81 -10.25
N LEU A 44 -3.06 0.45 -9.59
CA LEU A 44 -3.06 -0.29 -8.32
C LEU A 44 -3.80 0.47 -7.22
N GLU A 45 -3.51 1.76 -7.05
CA GLU A 45 -4.18 2.57 -6.03
C GLU A 45 -5.68 2.72 -6.32
N THR A 46 -6.08 2.91 -7.58
CA THR A 46 -7.50 2.96 -7.96
C THR A 46 -8.22 1.68 -7.56
N VAL A 47 -7.64 0.52 -7.87
CA VAL A 47 -8.22 -0.78 -7.50
C VAL A 47 -8.24 -0.96 -5.99
N MET A 48 -7.20 -0.51 -5.26
CA MET A 48 -7.17 -0.56 -3.80
C MET A 48 -8.29 0.29 -3.18
N TRP A 49 -8.55 1.49 -3.70
CA TRP A 49 -9.67 2.30 -3.22
C TRP A 49 -11.00 1.60 -3.46
N ARG A 50 -11.19 1.02 -4.65
CA ARG A 50 -12.38 0.23 -4.96
C ARG A 50 -12.55 -0.92 -3.98
N ASP A 51 -11.51 -1.72 -3.77
CA ASP A 51 -11.54 -2.84 -2.82
C ASP A 51 -11.84 -2.38 -1.38
N TYR A 52 -11.29 -1.24 -0.97
CA TYR A 52 -11.58 -0.65 0.33
C TYR A 52 -13.06 -0.30 0.47
N TYR A 53 -13.62 0.47 -0.48
CA TYR A 53 -15.02 0.89 -0.43
C TYR A 53 -16.00 -0.29 -0.57
N ASP A 54 -15.65 -1.29 -1.37
CA ASP A 54 -16.40 -2.54 -1.53
C ASP A 54 -16.18 -3.52 -0.36
N LYS A 55 -15.35 -3.16 0.63
CA LYS A 55 -14.99 -3.99 1.80
C LYS A 55 -14.36 -5.34 1.43
N ARG A 56 -13.70 -5.41 0.28
CA ARG A 56 -12.98 -6.58 -0.24
C ARG A 56 -11.58 -6.67 0.36
N TYR A 57 -11.49 -6.81 1.69
CA TYR A 57 -10.20 -6.70 2.42
C TYR A 57 -9.11 -7.68 1.96
N ALA A 58 -9.48 -8.89 1.50
CA ALA A 58 -8.51 -9.84 0.97
C ALA A 58 -7.90 -9.36 -0.36
N ALA A 59 -8.72 -8.74 -1.22
CA ALA A 59 -8.26 -8.13 -2.47
C ALA A 59 -7.44 -6.86 -2.18
N LEU A 60 -7.90 -6.00 -1.24
CA LEU A 60 -7.14 -4.84 -0.78
C LEU A 60 -5.74 -5.24 -0.27
N PHE A 61 -5.67 -6.27 0.57
CA PHE A 61 -4.42 -6.82 1.06
C PHE A 61 -3.52 -7.31 -0.09
N TYR A 62 -4.09 -8.02 -1.08
CA TYR A 62 -3.34 -8.49 -2.24
C TYR A 62 -2.76 -7.33 -3.06
N HIS A 63 -3.54 -6.29 -3.35
CA HIS A 63 -3.05 -5.14 -4.12
C HIS A 63 -2.05 -4.27 -3.32
N LEU A 64 -2.15 -4.21 -1.99
CA LEU A 64 -1.11 -3.65 -1.12
C LEU A 64 0.19 -4.47 -1.18
N TYR A 65 0.09 -5.80 -1.18
CA TYR A 65 1.24 -6.66 -1.35
C TYR A 65 1.88 -6.47 -2.73
N GLU A 66 1.06 -6.45 -3.78
CA GLU A 66 1.51 -6.27 -5.17
C GLU A 66 2.21 -4.93 -5.37
N SER A 67 1.62 -3.82 -4.91
CA SER A 67 2.21 -2.48 -5.02
C SER A 67 3.57 -2.40 -4.32
N THR A 68 3.65 -2.85 -3.06
CA THR A 68 4.93 -2.82 -2.33
C THR A 68 5.99 -3.71 -2.95
N ARG A 69 5.60 -4.85 -3.51
CA ARG A 69 6.52 -5.80 -4.15
C ARG A 69 7.02 -5.30 -5.49
N THR A 70 6.14 -4.74 -6.32
CA THR A 70 6.41 -4.42 -7.73
C THR A 70 6.83 -2.98 -7.95
N GLN A 71 6.24 -2.03 -7.22
CA GLN A 71 6.49 -0.60 -7.41
C GLN A 71 7.63 -0.08 -6.54
N PHE A 72 7.79 -0.62 -5.33
CA PHE A 72 8.86 -0.21 -4.42
C PHE A 72 9.99 -1.23 -4.28
N GLY A 73 9.78 -2.47 -4.73
CA GLY A 73 10.82 -3.49 -4.78
C GLY A 73 11.18 -4.15 -3.45
N PHE A 74 10.28 -4.12 -2.45
CA PHE A 74 10.49 -4.84 -1.19
C PHE A 74 10.63 -6.36 -1.39
N SER A 75 11.24 -7.05 -0.42
CA SER A 75 11.27 -8.53 -0.44
C SER A 75 9.87 -9.09 -0.17
N PRO A 76 9.54 -10.32 -0.62
CA PRO A 76 8.22 -10.91 -0.40
C PRO A 76 7.75 -10.90 1.06
N LEU A 77 8.62 -11.26 2.02
CA LEU A 77 8.25 -11.25 3.43
C LEU A 77 8.00 -9.82 3.93
N ARG A 78 8.78 -8.85 3.44
CA ARG A 78 8.63 -7.45 3.84
C ARG A 78 7.36 -6.83 3.26
N SER A 79 7.05 -7.10 1.99
CA SER A 79 5.78 -6.75 1.36
C SER A 79 4.58 -7.32 2.10
N LEU A 80 4.67 -8.57 2.58
CA LEU A 80 3.62 -9.19 3.39
C LEU A 80 3.39 -8.43 4.69
N GLN A 81 4.45 -8.11 5.44
CA GLN A 81 4.36 -7.37 6.70
C GLN A 81 3.73 -5.98 6.51
N ILE A 82 4.21 -5.26 5.50
CA ILE A 82 3.73 -3.93 5.14
C ILE A 82 2.24 -3.97 4.76
N ALA A 83 1.85 -4.92 3.90
CA ALA A 83 0.48 -5.07 3.45
C ALA A 83 -0.48 -5.44 4.58
N LEU A 84 -0.04 -6.28 5.53
CA LEU A 84 -0.82 -6.59 6.73
C LEU A 84 -1.04 -5.34 7.61
N GLY A 85 -0.01 -4.53 7.80
CA GLY A 85 -0.09 -3.28 8.56
C GLY A 85 -1.06 -2.29 7.91
N ALA A 86 -0.92 -2.04 6.60
CA ALA A 86 -1.78 -1.13 5.85
C ALA A 86 -3.24 -1.60 5.78
N ALA A 87 -3.48 -2.87 5.43
CA ALA A 87 -4.84 -3.41 5.37
C ALA A 87 -5.50 -3.46 6.74
N GLY A 88 -4.72 -3.77 7.79
CA GLY A 88 -5.17 -3.73 9.19
C GLY A 88 -5.59 -2.33 9.61
N ALA A 89 -4.78 -1.31 9.33
CA ALA A 89 -5.12 0.08 9.58
C ALA A 89 -6.41 0.51 8.88
N ALA A 90 -6.51 0.24 7.57
CA ALA A 90 -7.68 0.59 6.77
C ALA A 90 -8.96 -0.08 7.30
N ARG A 91 -8.89 -1.38 7.61
CA ARG A 91 -10.02 -2.15 8.16
C ARG A 91 -10.45 -1.64 9.54
N THR A 92 -9.51 -1.30 10.41
CA THR A 92 -9.81 -0.74 11.74
C THR A 92 -10.43 0.66 11.62
N PHE A 93 -9.96 1.47 10.67
CA PHE A 93 -10.49 2.80 10.42
C PHE A 93 -11.89 2.81 9.78
N GLN A 94 -12.19 1.85 8.91
CA GLN A 94 -13.41 1.88 8.09
C GLN A 94 -14.74 2.02 8.88
N PRO A 95 -14.96 1.34 10.01
CA PRO A 95 -16.23 1.47 10.75
C PRO A 95 -16.30 2.66 11.72
N THR A 96 -15.21 3.41 11.91
CA THR A 96 -15.16 4.50 12.91
C THR A 96 -16.02 5.70 12.49
N ARG A 97 -16.49 6.48 13.46
CA ARG A 97 -17.38 7.63 13.25
C ARG A 97 -16.91 8.91 13.91
N SER A 98 -15.80 8.86 14.63
CA SER A 98 -15.21 10.00 15.33
C SER A 98 -13.70 9.95 15.30
N ARG A 99 -13.05 11.10 15.54
CA ARG A 99 -11.57 11.16 15.68
C ARG A 99 -11.03 10.25 16.79
N PRO A 100 -11.60 10.20 18.01
CA PRO A 100 -11.14 9.28 19.04
C PRO A 100 -11.26 7.80 18.65
N GLU A 101 -12.30 7.41 17.92
CA GLU A 101 -12.39 6.04 17.38
C GLU A 101 -11.35 5.77 16.30
N ALA A 102 -11.01 6.78 15.49
CA ALA A 102 -9.97 6.71 14.45
C ALA A 102 -8.61 6.29 15.00
N ASP A 103 -8.28 6.76 16.21
CA ASP A 103 -6.99 6.54 16.85
C ASP A 103 -6.69 5.04 17.03
N ALA A 104 -7.71 4.18 17.01
CA ALA A 104 -7.53 2.73 16.99
C ALA A 104 -6.72 2.22 15.78
N ALA A 105 -6.71 2.96 14.66
CA ALA A 105 -5.93 2.63 13.47
C ALA A 105 -4.45 3.08 13.58
N LEU A 106 -4.14 4.00 14.49
CA LEU A 106 -2.83 4.63 14.59
C LEU A 106 -1.68 3.62 14.83
N PRO A 107 -1.80 2.61 15.72
CA PRO A 107 -0.71 1.65 15.93
C PRO A 107 -0.34 0.88 14.64
N ALA A 108 -1.34 0.50 13.84
CA ALA A 108 -1.11 -0.19 12.57
C ALA A 108 -0.48 0.74 11.52
N LEU A 109 -0.93 2.00 11.44
CA LEU A 109 -0.32 3.03 10.58
C LEU A 109 1.14 3.32 10.94
N VAL A 110 1.44 3.43 12.23
CA VAL A 110 2.83 3.63 12.70
C VAL A 110 3.71 2.45 12.30
N GLY A 111 3.21 1.22 12.45
CA GLY A 111 3.90 0.01 11.98
C GLY A 111 4.16 0.05 10.48
N TYR A 112 3.14 0.38 9.69
CA TYR A 112 3.25 0.55 8.24
C TYR A 112 4.32 1.57 7.84
N TYR A 113 4.29 2.78 8.41
CA TYR A 113 5.25 3.83 8.08
C TYR A 113 6.68 3.53 8.54
N ARG A 114 6.85 2.87 9.70
CA ARG A 114 8.16 2.36 10.13
C ARG A 114 8.72 1.36 9.14
N ASP A 115 7.86 0.49 8.62
CA ASP A 115 8.30 -0.52 7.68
C ASP A 115 8.67 0.08 6.31
N PHE A 116 7.90 1.07 5.87
CA PHE A 116 8.13 1.86 4.66
C PHE A 116 9.39 2.74 4.73
N ALA A 117 9.74 3.25 5.92
CA ALA A 117 10.82 4.22 6.10
C ALA A 117 12.17 3.74 5.53
N SER A 118 12.42 2.42 5.57
CA SER A 118 13.65 1.83 5.02
C SER A 118 13.86 2.03 3.51
N ALA A 119 12.81 2.34 2.76
CA ALA A 119 12.87 2.58 1.32
C ALA A 119 12.82 4.08 0.95
N ALA A 120 12.67 4.96 1.94
CA ALA A 120 12.56 6.39 1.68
C ALA A 120 13.95 7.00 1.40
N PRO A 121 14.04 7.96 0.45
CA PRO A 121 15.30 8.63 0.15
C PRO A 121 15.79 9.54 1.29
N VAL A 122 14.87 9.96 2.16
CA VAL A 122 15.14 10.84 3.31
C VAL A 122 14.43 10.25 4.52
N ALA A 123 15.11 10.28 5.68
CA ALA A 123 14.51 9.85 6.94
C ALA A 123 13.32 10.75 7.31
N PHE A 124 12.27 10.15 7.86
CA PHE A 124 11.10 10.86 8.37
C PHE A 124 10.61 10.20 9.66
N ASP A 125 9.85 10.95 10.47
CA ASP A 125 9.20 10.41 11.66
C ASP A 125 7.96 9.61 11.26
N ALA A 126 8.04 8.28 11.44
CA ALA A 126 6.94 7.38 11.12
C ALA A 126 5.68 7.61 11.97
N HIS A 127 5.82 8.10 13.20
CA HIS A 127 4.70 8.43 14.06
C HIS A 127 4.00 9.71 13.59
N GLU A 128 4.78 10.73 13.23
CA GLU A 128 4.26 11.96 12.66
C GLU A 128 3.56 11.70 11.31
N ALA A 129 4.20 10.93 10.41
CA ALA A 129 3.60 10.54 9.13
C ALA A 129 2.29 9.77 9.32
N ALA A 130 2.23 8.82 10.26
CA ALA A 130 1.02 8.07 10.59
C ALA A 130 -0.10 8.97 11.14
N ARG A 131 0.23 9.95 11.99
CA ARG A 131 -0.73 10.93 12.49
C ARG A 131 -1.28 11.80 11.37
N LEU A 132 -0.42 12.35 10.52
CA LEU A 132 -0.81 13.19 9.39
C LEU A 132 -1.72 12.42 8.42
N GLU A 133 -1.39 11.16 8.14
CA GLU A 133 -2.21 10.27 7.32
C GLU A 133 -3.61 10.07 7.93
N LEU A 134 -3.68 9.74 9.22
CA LEU A 134 -4.95 9.50 9.92
C LEU A 134 -5.79 10.77 10.05
N ASP A 135 -5.15 11.90 10.35
CA ASP A 135 -5.79 13.22 10.39
C ASP A 135 -6.39 13.56 9.03
N TRP A 136 -5.69 13.25 7.95
CA TRP A 136 -6.18 13.42 6.58
C TRP A 136 -7.33 12.45 6.25
N TRP A 137 -7.29 11.19 6.71
CA TRP A 137 -8.42 10.26 6.57
C TRP A 137 -9.69 10.76 7.25
N GLN A 138 -9.57 11.33 8.45
CA GLN A 138 -10.72 11.86 9.20
C GLN A 138 -11.25 13.18 8.63
N ALA A 139 -10.37 14.12 8.27
CA ALA A 139 -10.76 15.41 7.71
C ALA A 139 -11.69 15.28 6.49
N ARG A 140 -11.49 14.22 5.69
CA ARG A 140 -12.36 13.88 4.56
C ARG A 140 -13.81 13.56 4.97
N ARG A 141 -13.99 12.85 6.09
CA ARG A 141 -15.33 12.54 6.62
C ARG A 141 -16.01 13.75 7.23
N GLU A 142 -15.21 14.70 7.70
CA GLU A 142 -15.66 15.99 8.23
C GLU A 142 -15.92 17.04 7.13
N ALA A 143 -15.80 16.65 5.85
CA ALA A 143 -16.01 17.49 4.67
C ALA A 143 -15.14 18.76 4.65
N ALA A 144 -13.93 18.68 5.20
CA ALA A 144 -13.02 19.82 5.21
C ALA A 144 -12.47 20.12 3.80
N ASP A 145 -12.15 21.39 3.48
CA ASP A 145 -11.74 21.77 2.13
C ASP A 145 -10.41 21.08 1.78
N PRO A 146 -10.28 20.48 0.58
CA PRO A 146 -9.02 19.86 0.17
C PRO A 146 -7.80 20.81 0.17
N ARG A 147 -8.02 22.13 0.12
CA ARG A 147 -6.98 23.15 0.26
C ARG A 147 -6.49 23.29 1.70
N ASP A 148 -7.33 23.00 2.69
CA ASP A 148 -6.98 23.11 4.11
C ASP A 148 -6.03 21.99 4.56
N TYR A 149 -5.90 20.91 3.77
CA TYR A 149 -5.09 19.73 4.09
C TYR A 149 -4.12 19.32 2.95
N GLY A 150 -3.97 20.15 1.92
CA GLY A 150 -3.44 19.70 0.62
C GLY A 150 -1.94 19.86 0.37
N LEU A 151 -1.23 18.73 0.33
CA LEU A 151 -0.08 18.50 -0.57
C LEU A 151 -0.07 17.09 -1.22
N THR A 152 -1.14 16.29 -1.08
CA THR A 152 -1.15 14.91 -1.58
C THR A 152 -1.60 14.83 -3.04
N ILE A 153 -0.82 14.11 -3.84
CA ILE A 153 -1.09 13.63 -5.21
C ILE A 153 -2.53 13.14 -5.43
N ALA A 154 -3.11 12.47 -4.45
CA ALA A 154 -4.44 11.87 -4.55
C ALA A 154 -5.62 12.85 -4.34
N ARG A 155 -5.37 14.13 -4.06
CA ARG A 155 -6.42 15.09 -3.65
C ARG A 155 -7.60 15.18 -4.62
N GLU A 156 -7.32 15.39 -5.91
CA GLU A 156 -8.39 15.63 -6.90
C GLU A 156 -9.15 14.36 -7.24
N ALA A 157 -8.45 13.24 -7.37
CA ALA A 157 -9.03 11.92 -7.59
C ALA A 157 -9.96 11.53 -6.43
N MET A 158 -9.57 11.83 -5.19
CA MET A 158 -10.38 11.52 -4.02
C MET A 158 -11.59 12.43 -3.85
N ALA A 159 -11.45 13.73 -4.07
CA ALA A 159 -12.59 14.65 -4.07
C ALA A 159 -13.62 14.24 -5.15
N PHE A 160 -13.15 13.83 -6.32
CA PHE A 160 -13.99 13.31 -7.40
C PHE A 160 -14.76 12.05 -7.01
N ARG A 161 -14.13 11.13 -6.27
CA ARG A 161 -14.76 9.93 -5.71
C ARG A 161 -15.82 10.28 -4.67
N ASP A 162 -15.49 11.16 -3.72
CA ASP A 162 -16.39 11.46 -2.61
C ASP A 162 -17.65 12.19 -3.06
N ALA A 163 -17.54 13.06 -4.08
CA ALA A 163 -18.68 13.72 -4.68
C ALA A 163 -19.71 12.75 -5.30
N ARG A 164 -19.28 11.54 -5.68
CA ARG A 164 -20.14 10.50 -6.27
C ARG A 164 -20.70 9.53 -5.24
N GLY A 165 -19.96 9.31 -4.15
CA GLY A 165 -20.36 8.39 -3.09
C GLY A 165 -20.72 7.00 -3.61
N GLU A 166 -21.91 6.52 -3.27
CA GLU A 166 -22.41 5.21 -3.69
C GLU A 166 -22.87 5.16 -5.16
N ALA A 167 -23.06 6.30 -5.82
CA ALA A 167 -23.49 6.39 -7.22
C ALA A 167 -22.33 6.33 -8.23
N ILE A 168 -21.13 5.97 -7.78
CA ILE A 168 -19.92 5.90 -8.61
C ILE A 168 -20.05 4.84 -9.72
N THR A 169 -19.67 5.19 -10.95
CA THR A 169 -19.73 4.30 -12.12
C THR A 169 -18.35 3.80 -12.55
N GLU A 170 -18.28 2.82 -13.46
CA GLU A 170 -17.01 2.39 -14.06
C GLU A 170 -16.29 3.52 -14.82
N ALA A 171 -17.04 4.40 -15.48
CA ALA A 171 -16.46 5.57 -16.15
C ALA A 171 -15.82 6.54 -15.14
N ASP A 172 -16.40 6.64 -13.94
CA ASP A 172 -15.85 7.46 -12.87
C ASP A 172 -14.58 6.85 -12.28
N TRP A 173 -14.53 5.53 -12.12
CA TRP A 173 -13.30 4.83 -11.73
C TRP A 173 -12.16 5.05 -12.73
N ALA A 174 -12.44 4.97 -14.03
CA ALA A 174 -11.46 5.33 -15.06
C ALA A 174 -11.03 6.81 -14.96
N GLY A 175 -11.97 7.70 -14.60
CA GLY A 175 -11.67 9.12 -14.33
C GLY A 175 -10.76 9.33 -13.12
N ILE A 176 -10.88 8.51 -12.08
CA ILE A 176 -10.02 8.52 -10.88
C ILE A 176 -8.61 8.04 -11.25
N GLU A 177 -8.51 6.93 -11.99
CA GLU A 177 -7.23 6.38 -12.43
C GLU A 177 -6.44 7.38 -13.27
N ASN A 178 -7.09 8.07 -14.21
CA ASN A 178 -6.44 9.09 -15.03
C ASN A 178 -5.87 10.24 -14.18
N ARG A 179 -6.62 10.72 -13.18
CA ARG A 179 -6.17 11.78 -12.26
C ARG A 179 -5.02 11.32 -11.39
N LEU A 180 -5.08 10.09 -10.86
CA LEU A 180 -3.96 9.50 -10.13
C LEU A 180 -2.73 9.36 -11.02
N GLY A 181 -2.89 8.95 -12.28
CA GLY A 181 -1.80 8.84 -13.24
C GLY A 181 -1.10 10.18 -13.50
N GLU A 182 -1.86 11.27 -13.65
CA GLU A 182 -1.30 12.61 -13.77
C GLU A 182 -0.51 13.03 -12.52
N ALA A 183 -1.09 12.77 -11.35
CA ALA A 183 -0.48 13.15 -10.09
C ALA A 183 0.81 12.33 -9.81
N TYR A 184 0.80 11.01 -10.09
CA TYR A 184 1.98 10.17 -9.95
C TYR A 184 3.09 10.53 -10.95
N ARG A 185 2.74 10.95 -12.18
CA ARG A 185 3.72 11.48 -13.12
C ARG A 185 4.39 12.75 -12.58
N SER A 186 3.59 13.65 -12.00
CA SER A 186 4.10 14.88 -11.37
C SER A 186 5.03 14.56 -10.20
N LEU A 187 4.62 13.64 -9.31
CA LEU A 187 5.48 13.19 -8.20
C LEU A 187 6.77 12.56 -8.71
N LYS A 188 6.69 11.63 -9.66
CA LYS A 188 7.88 10.98 -10.22
C LYS A 188 8.86 12.01 -10.75
N ALA A 189 8.37 13.03 -11.45
CA ALA A 189 9.18 14.12 -11.96
C ALA A 189 9.77 15.04 -10.87
N SER A 190 9.17 15.13 -9.68
CA SER A 190 9.71 15.91 -8.56
C SER A 190 10.74 15.14 -7.74
N VAL A 191 10.53 13.83 -7.51
CA VAL A 191 11.42 13.01 -6.67
C VAL A 191 12.61 12.40 -7.42
N SER A 192 12.60 12.46 -8.76
CA SER A 192 13.72 11.99 -9.60
C SER A 192 14.74 13.08 -9.90
N ARG A 193 14.56 14.30 -9.36
CA ARG A 193 15.53 15.41 -9.49
C ARG A 193 16.65 15.32 -8.47
#